data_AF-A0A840VD63-F1
#
_entry.id   AF-A0A840VD63-F1
#
_cell.length_a   1.000
_cell.length_b   1.000
_cell.length_c   1.000
_cell.angle_alpha   90.00
_cell.angle_beta   90.00
_cell.angle_gamma   90.00
#
_symmetry.space_group_name_H-M   'P 1'
#
loop_
_entity.id
_entity.type
_entity.pdbx_description
1 polymer ?
#
loop_
_entity_poly.entity_id
_entity_poly.type
_entity_poly.pdbx_seq_one_letter_code
_entity_poly.pdbx_strand_id
1 'polypeptide(L)'
;MEVAFAITMPAHALTYSLASGNESWPTDKRNAIIACMNEAVATYNAHGYFDKHVTANYNTGVPTAQASYSGWIDFGGTIGTRVALHEIAHTLGVGQYWSWTDGGWWGPAANALVLIYDGQNAGIGTGGGHFWPYGMNYDNEDTSAVARERHCKLVAAMRWDMGIVVDSDSDGMPDDWETFQFGNLNQTGTGDADNDGVSNLAEYQTDSNPNVAGPASGSNYQIRSDFSGKLIDVWGASTADGGNIVQWADNSGSNQHWTVTHLGGGWYSFTNANSGKVLETSSMGLNDGDNVQQWSWLNNFGQQWRLTGGSNGDWRICNRQSGKAIDVNGFSSADGANIQQWTDWGGQLWEFLPLP
;
A
#
# COMPACT_ATOMS: atom_id res chain seq x y z
N MET A 1 -16.65 -12.85 -22.54
CA MET A 1 -15.73 -12.36 -23.58
C MET A 1 -14.80 -11.43 -22.84
N GLU A 2 -13.71 -11.97 -22.30
CA GLU A 2 -12.75 -11.20 -21.52
C GLU A 2 -12.03 -10.23 -22.46
N VAL A 3 -12.21 -8.95 -22.22
CA VAL A 3 -11.39 -7.91 -22.82
C VAL A 3 -10.15 -7.83 -21.95
N ALA A 4 -9.12 -8.60 -22.31
CA ALA A 4 -7.79 -8.39 -21.76
C ALA A 4 -7.29 -7.05 -22.28
N PHE A 5 -7.37 -6.01 -21.44
CA PHE A 5 -6.58 -4.81 -21.65
C PHE A 5 -5.12 -5.18 -21.40
N ALA A 6 -4.38 -5.40 -22.48
CA ALA A 6 -2.93 -5.45 -22.42
C ALA A 6 -2.42 -4.04 -22.11
N ILE A 7 -2.35 -3.70 -20.83
CA ILE A 7 -1.38 -2.70 -20.38
C ILE A 7 -0.03 -3.29 -20.78
N THR A 8 0.66 -2.61 -21.69
CA THR A 8 2.02 -2.99 -22.05
C THR A 8 2.84 -2.76 -20.79
N MET A 9 3.08 -3.82 -20.01
CA MET A 9 3.91 -3.76 -18.81
C MET A 9 5.21 -3.06 -19.21
N PRO A 10 5.64 -1.98 -18.50
CA PRO A 10 6.92 -1.36 -18.80
C PRO A 10 8.01 -2.43 -18.79
N ALA A 11 9.04 -2.28 -19.61
CA ALA A 11 10.14 -3.23 -19.72
C ALA A 11 10.62 -3.63 -18.31
N HIS A 12 10.44 -4.91 -17.95
CA HIS A 12 10.59 -5.40 -16.58
C HIS A 12 11.94 -5.01 -15.97
N ALA A 13 11.91 -4.22 -14.90
CA ALA A 13 13.10 -3.67 -14.26
C ALA A 13 13.88 -4.74 -13.50
N LEU A 14 13.17 -5.55 -12.70
CA LEU A 14 13.77 -6.65 -11.97
C LEU A 14 13.66 -7.92 -12.79
N THR A 15 14.79 -8.56 -13.05
CA THR A 15 14.87 -9.83 -13.77
C THR A 15 15.76 -10.82 -13.04
N TYR A 16 15.62 -12.11 -13.36
CA TYR A 16 16.51 -13.12 -12.79
C TYR A 16 16.94 -14.20 -13.80
N SER A 17 18.04 -14.85 -13.49
CA SER A 17 18.50 -16.09 -14.14
C SER A 17 18.92 -17.13 -13.10
N LEU A 18 18.94 -18.40 -13.47
CA LEU A 18 19.57 -19.43 -12.65
C LEU A 18 21.08 -19.45 -12.92
N ALA A 19 21.87 -19.72 -11.89
CA ALA A 19 23.31 -19.91 -12.02
C ALA A 19 23.66 -21.01 -13.04
N SER A 20 24.80 -20.85 -13.71
CA SER A 20 25.32 -21.84 -14.65
C SER A 20 25.59 -23.19 -13.96
N GLY A 21 25.30 -24.32 -14.64
CA GLY A 21 25.51 -25.66 -14.07
C GLY A 21 24.36 -26.16 -13.18
N ASN A 22 23.21 -25.47 -13.20
CA ASN A 22 22.03 -25.81 -12.40
C ASN A 22 21.37 -27.16 -12.78
N GLU A 23 21.78 -27.79 -13.87
CA GLU A 23 21.28 -29.10 -14.30
C GLU A 23 21.64 -30.20 -13.28
N SER A 24 22.63 -29.93 -12.43
CA SER A 24 23.08 -30.82 -11.35
C SER A 24 22.27 -30.70 -10.05
N TRP A 25 21.39 -29.70 -9.95
CA TRP A 25 20.59 -29.49 -8.74
C TRP A 25 19.53 -30.59 -8.59
N PRO A 26 19.15 -30.94 -7.35
CA PRO A 26 17.96 -31.73 -7.12
C PRO A 26 16.73 -31.07 -7.76
N THR A 27 15.96 -31.86 -8.53
CA THR A 27 14.84 -31.36 -9.33
C THR A 27 13.79 -30.61 -8.49
N ASP A 28 13.50 -31.10 -7.29
CA ASP A 28 12.57 -30.47 -6.35
C ASP A 28 13.05 -29.07 -5.93
N LYS A 29 14.34 -28.93 -5.63
CA LYS A 29 14.95 -27.65 -5.24
C LYS A 29 14.98 -26.67 -6.40
N ARG A 30 15.35 -27.13 -7.59
CA ARG A 30 15.31 -26.31 -8.81
C ARG A 30 13.90 -25.78 -9.09
N ASN A 31 12.89 -26.63 -9.01
CA ASN A 31 11.51 -26.22 -9.24
C ASN A 31 11.01 -25.25 -8.17
N ALA A 32 11.37 -25.46 -6.90
CA ALA A 32 11.02 -24.55 -5.81
C ALA A 32 11.66 -23.16 -5.99
N ILE A 33 12.93 -23.09 -6.40
CA ILE A 33 13.62 -21.82 -6.67
C ILE A 33 12.96 -21.08 -7.84
N ILE A 34 12.65 -21.78 -8.95
CA ILE A 34 11.97 -21.17 -10.08
C ILE A 34 10.60 -20.62 -9.66
N ALA A 35 9.83 -21.39 -8.90
CA ALA A 35 8.50 -20.97 -8.45
C ALA A 35 8.58 -19.73 -7.55
N CYS A 36 9.45 -19.73 -6.54
CA CYS A 36 9.55 -18.58 -5.62
C CYS A 36 10.16 -17.34 -6.28
N MET A 37 11.15 -17.50 -7.16
CA MET A 37 11.74 -16.38 -7.89
C MET A 37 10.76 -15.76 -8.90
N ASN A 38 9.97 -16.58 -9.59
CA ASN A 38 8.91 -16.08 -10.48
C ASN A 38 7.91 -15.21 -9.69
N GLU A 39 7.44 -15.69 -8.55
CA GLU A 39 6.49 -14.96 -7.72
C GLU A 39 7.13 -13.68 -7.13
N ALA A 40 8.32 -13.78 -6.53
CA ALA A 40 8.99 -12.64 -5.91
C ALA A 40 9.32 -11.54 -6.92
N VAL A 41 9.85 -11.90 -8.10
CA VAL A 41 10.13 -10.92 -9.17
C VAL A 41 8.84 -10.30 -9.72
N ALA A 42 7.77 -11.09 -9.85
CA ALA A 42 6.47 -10.55 -10.24
C ALA A 42 5.93 -9.57 -9.18
N THR A 43 6.07 -9.88 -7.88
CA THR A 43 5.65 -9.00 -6.79
C THR A 43 6.44 -7.68 -6.78
N TYR A 44 7.76 -7.72 -6.90
CA TYR A 44 8.56 -6.49 -7.00
C TYR A 44 8.17 -5.63 -8.20
N ASN A 45 8.01 -6.24 -9.38
CA ASN A 45 7.63 -5.52 -10.60
C ASN A 45 6.16 -5.04 -10.58
N ALA A 46 5.30 -5.61 -9.73
CA ALA A 46 3.92 -5.15 -9.57
C ALA A 46 3.81 -3.92 -8.64
N HIS A 47 4.85 -3.62 -7.86
CA HIS A 47 4.80 -2.62 -6.79
C HIS A 47 5.97 -1.64 -6.80
N GLY A 48 6.75 -1.61 -7.88
CA GLY A 48 7.80 -0.62 -8.09
C GLY A 48 8.67 -0.93 -9.30
N TYR A 49 9.62 -0.03 -9.54
CA TYR A 49 10.66 -0.19 -10.54
C TYR A 49 12.01 -0.42 -9.84
N PHE A 50 12.70 -1.48 -10.23
CA PHE A 50 13.98 -1.89 -9.64
C PHE A 50 14.91 -2.37 -10.76
N ASP A 51 15.70 -1.48 -11.38
CA ASP A 51 16.63 -1.84 -12.46
C ASP A 51 17.76 -2.75 -11.95
N LYS A 52 17.51 -4.06 -11.97
CA LYS A 52 18.40 -5.06 -11.38
C LYS A 52 18.22 -6.41 -12.04
N HIS A 53 19.34 -7.06 -12.33
CA HIS A 53 19.37 -8.49 -12.63
C HIS A 53 19.94 -9.24 -11.42
N VAL A 54 19.27 -10.33 -11.03
CA VAL A 54 19.76 -11.23 -9.97
C VAL A 54 20.00 -12.65 -10.50
N THR A 55 20.98 -13.34 -9.92
CA THR A 55 21.29 -14.73 -10.24
C THR A 55 20.95 -15.60 -9.04
N ALA A 56 20.01 -16.51 -9.22
CA ALA A 56 19.61 -17.48 -8.20
C ALA A 56 20.45 -18.76 -8.33
N ASN A 57 21.01 -19.22 -7.22
CA ASN A 57 21.80 -20.43 -7.09
C ASN A 57 21.23 -21.35 -5.99
N TYR A 58 21.55 -22.64 -6.05
CA TYR A 58 21.31 -23.58 -4.95
C TYR A 58 22.65 -23.99 -4.33
N ASN A 59 22.78 -23.81 -3.02
CA ASN A 59 24.00 -24.09 -2.27
C ASN A 59 23.67 -24.84 -0.96
N THR A 60 24.01 -26.13 -0.91
CA THR A 60 23.75 -26.99 0.27
C THR A 60 24.54 -26.58 1.52
N GLY A 61 25.59 -25.76 1.36
CA GLY A 61 26.36 -25.20 2.47
C GLY A 61 25.67 -24.02 3.16
N VAL A 62 24.58 -23.48 2.59
CA VAL A 62 23.83 -22.36 3.14
C VAL A 62 22.65 -22.88 3.99
N PRO A 63 22.53 -22.50 5.26
CA PRO A 63 21.44 -22.99 6.12
C PRO A 63 20.04 -22.58 5.65
N THR A 64 19.85 -21.32 5.26
CA THR A 64 18.54 -20.77 4.85
C THR A 64 18.64 -20.19 3.43
N ALA A 65 19.14 -18.97 3.30
CA ALA A 65 19.58 -18.36 2.06
C ALA A 65 20.58 -17.23 2.41
N GLN A 66 21.25 -16.68 1.40
CA GLN A 66 22.08 -15.48 1.54
C GLN A 66 22.15 -14.76 0.19
N ALA A 67 22.32 -13.45 0.22
CA ALA A 67 22.45 -12.64 -0.98
C ALA A 67 23.56 -11.60 -0.86
N SER A 68 24.11 -11.21 -2.01
CA SER A 68 25.06 -10.12 -2.13
C SER A 68 24.46 -8.93 -2.87
N TYR A 69 24.95 -7.73 -2.57
CA TYR A 69 24.58 -6.53 -3.31
C TYR A 69 24.86 -6.63 -4.81
N SER A 70 25.81 -7.47 -5.24
CA SER A 70 26.10 -7.68 -6.67
C SER A 70 25.01 -8.48 -7.41
N GLY A 71 23.96 -8.93 -6.73
CA GLY A 71 22.84 -9.65 -7.34
C GLY A 71 22.95 -11.17 -7.27
N TRP A 72 23.88 -11.73 -6.50
CA TRP A 72 23.96 -13.19 -6.31
C TRP A 72 23.07 -13.62 -5.14
N ILE A 73 22.25 -14.65 -5.31
CA ILE A 73 21.40 -15.24 -4.28
C ILE A 73 21.70 -16.73 -4.19
N ASP A 74 22.15 -17.20 -3.03
CA ASP A 74 22.27 -18.64 -2.72
C ASP A 74 21.06 -19.09 -1.89
N PHE A 75 20.20 -19.92 -2.48
CA PHE A 75 19.19 -20.66 -1.74
C PHE A 75 19.79 -21.91 -1.08
N GLY A 76 19.43 -22.12 0.18
CA GLY A 76 19.92 -23.21 1.01
C GLY A 76 18.80 -24.14 1.48
N GLY A 77 18.72 -24.36 2.79
CA GLY A 77 17.76 -25.27 3.42
C GLY A 77 16.29 -24.85 3.34
N THR A 78 16.01 -23.55 3.24
CA THR A 78 14.65 -23.01 3.12
C THR A 78 14.48 -22.28 1.79
N ILE A 79 13.47 -22.69 1.02
CA ILE A 79 13.19 -22.14 -0.30
C ILE A 79 11.69 -21.80 -0.35
N GLY A 80 11.37 -20.53 -0.58
CA GLY A 80 10.00 -20.04 -0.63
C GLY A 80 9.96 -18.56 -1.02
N THR A 81 8.78 -18.07 -1.39
CA THR A 81 8.59 -16.70 -1.91
C THR A 81 9.00 -15.64 -0.90
N ARG A 82 8.64 -15.81 0.37
CA ARG A 82 9.08 -14.94 1.47
C ARG A 82 10.60 -14.80 1.55
N VAL A 83 11.32 -15.92 1.46
CA VAL A 83 12.79 -15.93 1.42
C VAL A 83 13.31 -15.24 0.17
N ALA A 84 12.74 -15.52 -1.01
CA ALA A 84 13.16 -14.86 -2.25
C ALA A 84 12.94 -13.33 -2.20
N LEU A 85 11.81 -12.85 -1.68
CA LEU A 85 11.53 -11.42 -1.49
C LEU A 85 12.60 -10.76 -0.60
N HIS A 86 12.89 -11.40 0.54
CA HIS A 86 13.89 -10.98 1.50
C HIS A 86 15.31 -10.92 0.89
N GLU A 87 15.74 -11.98 0.22
CA GLU A 87 17.08 -12.03 -0.38
C GLU A 87 17.23 -11.02 -1.53
N ILE A 88 16.18 -10.80 -2.33
CA ILE A 88 16.18 -9.75 -3.34
C ILE A 88 16.38 -8.37 -2.67
N ALA A 89 15.76 -8.11 -1.53
CA ALA A 89 15.93 -6.84 -0.81
C ALA A 89 17.41 -6.56 -0.46
N HIS A 90 18.16 -7.59 -0.06
CA HIS A 90 19.60 -7.47 0.16
C HIS A 90 20.37 -7.14 -1.12
N THR A 91 20.00 -7.71 -2.27
CA THR A 91 20.60 -7.33 -3.57
C THR A 91 20.31 -5.88 -3.97
N LEU A 92 19.25 -5.31 -3.39
CA LEU A 92 18.78 -3.94 -3.61
C LEU A 92 19.33 -2.94 -2.58
N GLY A 93 20.13 -3.40 -1.61
CA GLY A 93 20.90 -2.55 -0.70
C GLY A 93 20.56 -2.72 0.78
N VAL A 94 19.44 -3.39 1.11
CA VAL A 94 19.05 -3.66 2.50
C VAL A 94 20.18 -4.41 3.20
N GLY A 95 20.69 -3.89 4.31
CA GLY A 95 21.78 -4.50 5.08
C GLY A 95 23.14 -4.63 4.40
N GLN A 96 23.27 -4.21 3.14
CA GLN A 96 24.46 -4.45 2.31
C GLN A 96 25.08 -3.17 1.76
N TYR A 97 24.28 -2.10 1.65
CA TYR A 97 24.75 -0.82 1.15
C TYR A 97 25.50 -0.05 2.25
N TRP A 98 26.50 0.74 1.86
CA TRP A 98 27.44 1.37 2.80
C TRP A 98 26.79 2.35 3.78
N SER A 99 25.65 2.94 3.40
CA SER A 99 24.89 3.88 4.24
C SER A 99 23.81 3.20 5.08
N TRP A 100 23.78 1.86 5.13
CA TRP A 100 22.89 1.12 6.01
C TRP A 100 23.25 1.35 7.49
N THR A 101 22.23 1.51 8.33
CA THR A 101 22.40 1.71 9.77
C THR A 101 21.51 0.75 10.57
N ASP A 102 22.10 0.12 11.58
CA ASP A 102 21.38 -0.68 12.58
C ASP A 102 20.93 0.20 13.77
N GLY A 103 19.88 -0.23 14.48
CA GLY A 103 19.33 0.47 15.64
C GLY A 103 18.12 1.38 15.35
N GLY A 104 17.57 1.31 14.14
CA GLY A 104 16.45 2.12 13.66
C GLY A 104 16.76 2.74 12.29
N TRP A 105 15.72 2.97 11.49
CA TRP A 105 15.84 3.67 10.20
C TRP A 105 15.25 5.06 10.30
N TRP A 106 16.03 6.12 10.03
CA TRP A 106 15.56 7.52 10.10
C TRP A 106 15.47 8.23 8.76
N GLY A 107 15.55 7.48 7.65
CA GLY A 107 15.32 8.03 6.32
C GLY A 107 13.87 8.55 6.17
N PRO A 108 13.67 9.75 5.62
CA PRO A 108 12.36 10.41 5.60
C PRO A 108 11.31 9.67 4.77
N ALA A 109 11.68 9.06 3.63
CA ALA A 109 10.71 8.43 2.75
C ALA A 109 10.17 7.12 3.34
N ALA A 110 11.05 6.22 3.81
CA ALA A 110 10.59 4.96 4.39
C ALA A 110 9.81 5.19 5.70
N ASN A 111 10.20 6.18 6.52
CA ASN A 111 9.41 6.54 7.70
C ASN A 111 8.05 7.14 7.36
N ALA A 112 7.94 7.99 6.33
CA ALA A 112 6.66 8.50 5.89
C ALA A 112 5.70 7.35 5.50
N LEU A 113 6.22 6.35 4.77
CA LEU A 113 5.44 5.17 4.39
C LEU A 113 4.99 4.33 5.60
N VAL A 114 5.88 4.03 6.55
CA VAL A 114 5.46 3.21 7.71
C VAL A 114 4.39 3.92 8.55
N LEU A 115 4.44 5.25 8.65
CA LEU A 115 3.45 6.04 9.38
C LEU A 115 2.06 5.99 8.73
N ILE A 116 1.97 5.95 7.39
CA ILE A 116 0.68 5.83 6.69
C ILE A 116 0.16 4.38 6.64
N TYR A 117 1.03 3.39 6.88
CA TYR A 117 0.68 1.96 6.91
C TYR A 117 0.23 1.48 8.29
N ASP A 118 0.91 1.93 9.33
CA ASP A 118 0.78 1.39 10.69
C ASP A 118 0.40 2.46 11.73
N GLY A 119 0.23 3.72 11.30
CA GLY A 119 -0.22 4.84 12.12
C GLY A 119 0.90 5.72 12.66
N GLN A 120 0.52 6.82 13.30
CA GLN A 120 1.42 7.94 13.64
C GLN A 120 2.50 7.63 14.70
N ASN A 121 2.42 6.46 15.35
CA ASN A 121 3.41 6.00 16.33
C ASN A 121 4.34 4.91 15.76
N ALA A 122 4.18 4.57 14.48
CA ALA A 122 4.98 3.55 13.83
C ALA A 122 6.42 4.02 13.58
N GLY A 123 7.32 3.06 13.46
CA GLY A 123 8.72 3.31 13.15
C GLY A 123 9.35 2.05 12.60
N ILE A 124 10.49 2.23 11.93
CA ILE A 124 11.25 1.12 11.36
C ILE A 124 12.43 0.80 12.27
N GLY A 125 12.48 -0.44 12.74
CA GLY A 125 13.65 -1.01 13.41
C GLY A 125 14.60 -1.62 12.40
N THR A 126 15.91 -1.56 12.67
CA THR A 126 16.95 -2.22 11.87
C THR A 126 17.95 -2.96 12.75
N GLY A 127 18.52 -4.06 12.26
CA GLY A 127 19.49 -4.85 13.01
C GLY A 127 20.01 -6.07 12.25
N GLY A 128 21.32 -6.26 12.27
CA GLY A 128 21.97 -7.41 11.65
C GLY A 128 21.76 -7.47 10.13
N GLY A 129 21.58 -6.32 9.49
CA GLY A 129 21.27 -6.20 8.07
C GLY A 129 19.79 -6.31 7.70
N HIS A 130 18.89 -6.45 8.67
CA HIS A 130 17.46 -6.61 8.46
C HIS A 130 16.66 -5.40 8.95
N PHE A 131 15.42 -5.24 8.47
CA PHE A 131 14.49 -4.23 8.99
C PHE A 131 13.15 -4.84 9.40
N TRP A 132 12.43 -4.12 10.25
CA TRP A 132 11.08 -4.44 10.71
C TRP A 132 10.25 -3.17 10.82
N PRO A 133 8.93 -3.22 10.59
CA PRO A 133 8.17 -4.34 10.03
C PRO A 133 8.44 -4.53 8.52
N TYR A 134 7.86 -5.59 7.93
CA TYR A 134 7.87 -5.87 6.48
C TYR A 134 9.22 -6.22 5.86
N GLY A 135 10.24 -6.61 6.64
CA GLY A 135 11.52 -7.08 6.11
C GLY A 135 11.48 -8.48 5.51
N MET A 136 10.36 -9.19 5.69
CA MET A 136 10.19 -10.59 5.26
C MET A 136 11.19 -11.53 5.94
N ASN A 137 11.60 -11.20 7.17
CA ASN A 137 12.64 -11.92 7.90
C ASN A 137 12.12 -13.28 8.39
N TYR A 138 10.84 -13.36 8.71
CA TYR A 138 10.17 -14.53 9.29
C TYR A 138 8.80 -14.76 8.65
N ASP A 139 8.26 -15.98 8.74
CA ASP A 139 6.97 -16.34 8.13
C ASP A 139 5.80 -15.53 8.70
N ASN A 140 5.91 -15.03 9.92
CA ASN A 140 4.89 -14.17 10.54
C ASN A 140 4.88 -12.73 10.00
N GLU A 141 5.81 -12.36 9.12
CA GLU A 141 5.77 -11.07 8.40
C GLU A 141 5.10 -11.20 7.02
N ASP A 142 5.10 -12.40 6.43
CA ASP A 142 4.41 -12.69 5.17
C ASP A 142 2.94 -13.07 5.40
N THR A 143 2.17 -12.11 5.91
CA THR A 143 0.79 -12.34 6.38
C THR A 143 -0.27 -12.12 5.30
N SER A 144 0.05 -11.38 4.25
CA SER A 144 -0.90 -11.02 3.19
C SER A 144 -0.18 -10.48 1.95
N ALA A 145 -0.92 -10.36 0.84
CA ALA A 145 -0.44 -9.64 -0.34
C ALA A 145 -0.09 -8.17 -0.02
N VAL A 146 -0.84 -7.53 0.89
CA VAL A 146 -0.55 -6.16 1.35
C VAL A 146 0.78 -6.08 2.08
N ALA A 147 1.14 -7.08 2.90
CA ALA A 147 2.46 -7.11 3.55
C ALA A 147 3.60 -7.17 2.52
N ARG A 148 3.41 -7.93 1.43
CA ARG A 148 4.37 -8.01 0.32
C ARG A 148 4.42 -6.74 -0.52
N GLU A 149 3.30 -6.10 -0.78
CA GLU A 149 3.21 -4.77 -1.39
C GLU A 149 4.03 -3.75 -0.57
N ARG A 150 3.76 -3.68 0.73
CA ARG A 150 4.45 -2.77 1.66
C ARG A 150 5.95 -3.08 1.75
N HIS A 151 6.35 -4.35 1.70
CA HIS A 151 7.76 -4.74 1.63
C HIS A 151 8.45 -4.11 0.41
N CYS A 152 7.90 -4.29 -0.80
CA CYS A 152 8.50 -3.74 -2.01
C CYS A 152 8.57 -2.20 -1.96
N LYS A 153 7.50 -1.53 -1.54
CA LYS A 153 7.44 -0.06 -1.43
C LYS A 153 8.40 0.50 -0.38
N LEU A 154 8.53 -0.18 0.76
CA LEU A 154 9.52 0.20 1.78
C LEU A 154 10.96 -0.01 1.29
N VAL A 155 11.24 -1.10 0.57
CA VAL A 155 12.57 -1.30 -0.06
C VAL A 155 12.87 -0.19 -1.06
N ALA A 156 11.89 0.21 -1.90
CA ALA A 156 12.05 1.35 -2.80
C ALA A 156 12.34 2.67 -2.07
N ALA A 157 11.58 2.96 -1.01
CA ALA A 157 11.78 4.17 -0.20
C ALA A 157 13.11 4.16 0.56
N MET A 158 13.57 3.00 1.05
CA MET A 158 14.89 2.90 1.67
C MET A 158 16.02 3.11 0.66
N ARG A 159 15.86 2.63 -0.58
CA ARG A 159 16.82 2.93 -1.66
C ARG A 159 16.89 4.43 -1.94
N TRP A 160 15.76 5.13 -1.91
CA TRP A 160 15.69 6.59 -1.98
C TRP A 160 16.46 7.24 -0.84
N ASP A 161 16.15 6.86 0.41
CA ASP A 161 16.80 7.39 1.60
C ASP A 161 18.32 7.14 1.63
N MET A 162 18.79 6.05 1.04
CA MET A 162 20.22 5.72 0.91
C MET A 162 20.92 6.45 -0.24
N GLY A 163 20.19 7.19 -1.08
CA GLY A 163 20.73 7.82 -2.29
C GLY A 163 21.12 6.82 -3.39
N ILE A 164 20.54 5.61 -3.38
CA ILE A 164 20.70 4.62 -4.46
C ILE A 164 19.89 5.04 -5.69
N VAL A 165 18.71 5.61 -5.46
CA VAL A 165 17.83 6.17 -6.49
C VAL A 165 18.05 7.68 -6.53
N VAL A 166 17.95 8.29 -7.71
CA VAL A 166 18.12 9.73 -7.96
C VAL A 166 16.79 10.38 -8.36
N ASP A 167 16.70 11.69 -8.16
CA ASP A 167 15.65 12.57 -8.65
C ASP A 167 16.36 13.48 -9.65
N SER A 168 16.30 13.07 -10.92
CA SER A 168 17.11 13.65 -11.99
C SER A 168 16.65 15.04 -12.40
N ASP A 169 15.36 15.36 -12.20
CA ASP A 169 14.77 16.65 -12.55
C ASP A 169 14.45 17.55 -11.34
N SER A 170 14.74 17.05 -10.13
CA SER A 170 14.68 17.77 -8.85
C SER A 170 13.28 18.24 -8.47
N ASP A 171 12.27 17.44 -8.76
CA ASP A 171 10.87 17.77 -8.50
C ASP A 171 10.32 17.18 -7.17
N GLY A 172 11.15 16.41 -6.48
CA GLY A 172 10.84 15.76 -5.20
C GLY A 172 10.28 14.35 -5.32
N MET A 173 10.18 13.79 -6.52
CA MET A 173 9.78 12.40 -6.78
C MET A 173 10.99 11.56 -7.20
N PRO A 174 11.10 10.29 -6.76
CA PRO A 174 12.19 9.42 -7.21
C PRO A 174 12.00 8.96 -8.67
N ASP A 175 13.07 8.95 -9.48
CA ASP A 175 13.03 8.49 -10.88
C ASP A 175 12.42 7.08 -11.04
N ASP A 176 12.72 6.16 -10.11
CA ASP A 176 12.18 4.80 -10.12
C ASP A 176 10.66 4.80 -9.89
N TRP A 177 10.14 5.70 -9.03
CA TRP A 177 8.69 5.82 -8.82
C TRP A 177 8.01 6.43 -10.05
N GLU A 178 8.57 7.49 -10.63
CA GLU A 178 8.02 8.09 -11.85
C GLU A 178 8.06 7.12 -13.04
N THR A 179 9.15 6.38 -13.20
CA THR A 179 9.27 5.36 -14.24
C THR A 179 8.24 4.24 -14.02
N PHE A 180 8.00 3.84 -12.78
CA PHE A 180 6.96 2.87 -12.45
C PHE A 180 5.55 3.37 -12.82
N GLN A 181 5.23 4.63 -12.48
CA GLN A 181 3.89 5.17 -12.66
C GLN A 181 3.61 5.65 -14.09
N PHE A 182 4.57 6.32 -14.71
CA PHE A 182 4.39 7.06 -15.96
C PHE A 182 5.24 6.51 -17.11
N GLY A 183 6.20 5.64 -16.82
CA GLY A 183 7.14 5.09 -17.81
C GLY A 183 8.20 6.08 -18.31
N ASN A 184 8.29 7.27 -17.72
CA ASN A 184 9.24 8.34 -18.04
C ASN A 184 9.23 9.41 -16.92
N LEU A 185 10.15 10.38 -17.02
CA LEU A 185 10.35 11.48 -16.06
C LEU A 185 9.77 12.83 -16.56
N ASN A 186 8.67 12.82 -17.32
CA ASN A 186 8.10 14.07 -17.86
C ASN A 186 6.99 14.66 -16.98
N GLN A 187 6.48 13.88 -16.03
CA GLN A 187 5.55 14.42 -15.04
C GLN A 187 6.31 15.30 -14.06
N THR A 188 5.60 16.14 -13.31
CA THR A 188 6.25 16.98 -12.31
C THR A 188 5.58 16.77 -10.96
N GLY A 189 6.28 17.05 -9.86
CA GLY A 189 5.75 16.94 -8.51
C GLY A 189 4.52 17.82 -8.27
N THR A 190 4.41 18.95 -8.98
CA THR A 190 3.23 19.85 -8.94
C THR A 190 2.16 19.50 -9.98
N GLY A 191 2.45 18.56 -10.87
CA GLY A 191 1.49 18.05 -11.84
C GLY A 191 0.40 17.22 -11.16
N ASP A 192 -0.67 16.98 -11.91
CA ASP A 192 -1.84 16.21 -11.50
C ASP A 192 -2.23 15.39 -12.74
N ALA A 193 -1.67 14.18 -12.83
CA ALA A 193 -1.70 13.41 -14.07
C ALA A 193 -3.10 12.86 -14.39
N ASP A 194 -3.91 12.57 -13.36
CA ASP A 194 -5.25 12.04 -13.50
C ASP A 194 -6.37 13.09 -13.32
N ASN A 195 -6.01 14.33 -12.96
CA ASN A 195 -6.89 15.50 -12.82
C ASN A 195 -7.91 15.37 -11.68
N ASP A 196 -7.54 14.70 -10.58
CA ASP A 196 -8.40 14.58 -9.42
C ASP A 196 -8.26 15.74 -8.41
N GLY A 197 -7.22 16.57 -8.55
CA GLY A 197 -6.89 17.69 -7.67
C GLY A 197 -5.80 17.39 -6.64
N VAL A 198 -5.23 16.18 -6.64
CA VAL A 198 -4.07 15.78 -5.86
C VAL A 198 -2.83 15.82 -6.76
N SER A 199 -1.76 16.48 -6.29
CA SER A 199 -0.52 16.54 -7.07
C SER A 199 0.24 15.20 -7.02
N ASN A 200 0.95 14.84 -8.08
CA ASN A 200 1.78 13.62 -8.15
C ASN A 200 2.71 13.44 -6.92
N LEU A 201 3.31 14.52 -6.41
CA LEU A 201 4.15 14.46 -5.21
C LEU A 201 3.37 14.07 -3.95
N ALA A 202 2.15 14.60 -3.81
CA ALA A 202 1.29 14.25 -2.69
C ALA A 202 0.87 12.78 -2.78
N GLU A 203 0.62 12.29 -4.00
CA GLU A 203 0.28 10.88 -4.23
C GLU A 203 1.42 9.92 -3.92
N TYR A 204 2.65 10.28 -4.31
CA TYR A 204 3.85 9.59 -3.88
C TYR A 204 3.93 9.53 -2.34
N GLN A 205 3.71 10.66 -1.67
CA GLN A 205 3.82 10.78 -0.20
C GLN A 205 2.70 10.03 0.55
N THR A 206 1.52 9.87 -0.04
CA THR A 206 0.39 9.14 0.57
C THR A 206 0.19 7.75 0.01
N ASP A 207 1.06 7.30 -0.90
CA ASP A 207 0.97 6.00 -1.58
C ASP A 207 -0.42 5.77 -2.23
N SER A 208 -0.90 6.80 -2.94
CA SER A 208 -2.04 6.72 -3.86
C SER A 208 -1.56 6.48 -5.30
N ASN A 209 -2.50 6.37 -6.23
CA ASN A 209 -2.20 6.00 -7.62
C ASN A 209 -2.40 7.21 -8.55
N PRO A 210 -1.33 7.80 -9.10
CA PRO A 210 -1.41 9.03 -9.91
C PRO A 210 -1.97 8.84 -11.31
N ASN A 211 -2.46 7.64 -11.62
CA ASN A 211 -3.05 7.30 -12.89
C ASN A 211 -4.55 6.99 -12.78
N VAL A 212 -5.14 7.12 -11.59
CA VAL A 212 -6.53 6.76 -11.32
C VAL A 212 -7.17 7.84 -10.48
N ALA A 213 -7.98 8.68 -11.12
CA ALA A 213 -8.59 9.82 -10.45
C ALA A 213 -9.46 9.41 -9.25
N GLY A 214 -9.18 10.03 -8.10
CA GLY A 214 -10.01 9.95 -6.91
C GLY A 214 -11.35 10.71 -7.03
N PRO A 215 -12.19 10.64 -5.99
CA PRO A 215 -13.42 11.44 -5.92
C PRO A 215 -13.10 12.94 -5.87
N ALA A 216 -13.82 13.70 -6.68
CA ALA A 216 -13.67 15.14 -6.82
C ALA A 216 -14.05 15.87 -5.52
N SER A 217 -13.17 16.78 -5.09
CA SER A 217 -13.39 17.64 -3.93
C SER A 217 -14.64 18.52 -4.10
N GLY A 218 -15.45 18.64 -3.05
CA GLY A 218 -16.69 19.42 -3.02
C GLY A 218 -17.92 18.70 -3.56
N SER A 219 -17.77 17.54 -4.19
CA SER A 219 -18.88 16.75 -4.73
C SER A 219 -19.46 15.79 -3.69
N ASN A 220 -20.74 15.47 -3.85
CA ASN A 220 -21.43 14.47 -3.02
C ASN A 220 -21.34 13.08 -3.67
N TYR A 221 -21.13 12.07 -2.84
CA TYR A 221 -21.04 10.68 -3.26
C TYR A 221 -21.88 9.78 -2.36
N GLN A 222 -22.36 8.68 -2.92
CA GLN A 222 -22.62 7.46 -2.15
C GLN A 222 -21.32 6.63 -2.15
N ILE A 223 -20.95 6.08 -0.99
CA ILE A 223 -19.73 5.26 -0.86
C ILE A 223 -20.18 3.81 -0.68
N ARG A 224 -19.96 2.97 -1.69
CA ARG A 224 -20.47 1.61 -1.80
C ARG A 224 -19.38 0.59 -1.48
N SER A 225 -19.67 -0.41 -0.65
CA SER A 225 -18.78 -1.56 -0.48
C SER A 225 -18.85 -2.47 -1.71
N ASP A 226 -17.70 -2.82 -2.28
CA ASP A 226 -17.64 -3.74 -3.43
C ASP A 226 -18.08 -5.15 -3.07
N PHE A 227 -17.88 -5.53 -1.80
CA PHE A 227 -18.25 -6.84 -1.31
C PHE A 227 -19.77 -7.00 -1.20
N SER A 228 -20.45 -6.05 -0.56
CA SER A 228 -21.88 -6.19 -0.23
C SER A 228 -22.82 -5.44 -1.18
N GLY A 229 -22.30 -4.47 -1.95
CA GLY A 229 -23.08 -3.52 -2.74
C GLY A 229 -23.85 -2.49 -1.91
N LYS A 230 -23.63 -2.43 -0.59
CA LYS A 230 -24.31 -1.51 0.34
C LYS A 230 -23.51 -0.25 0.58
N LEU A 231 -24.19 0.80 1.06
CA LEU A 231 -23.63 2.14 1.22
C LEU A 231 -23.22 2.41 2.66
N ILE A 232 -22.17 3.20 2.86
CA ILE A 232 -21.85 3.83 4.16
C ILE A 232 -23.02 4.74 4.57
N ASP A 233 -23.64 4.42 5.71
CA ASP A 233 -24.88 5.02 6.22
C ASP A 233 -24.72 5.41 7.69
N VAL A 234 -25.31 6.54 8.10
CA VAL A 234 -25.45 6.89 9.52
C VAL A 234 -26.72 6.25 10.10
N TRP A 235 -26.55 5.32 11.05
CA TRP A 235 -27.65 4.57 11.66
C TRP A 235 -28.80 5.47 12.13
N GLY A 236 -30.00 5.16 11.65
CA GLY A 236 -31.23 5.89 12.01
C GLY A 236 -31.23 7.36 11.56
N ALA A 237 -30.40 7.72 10.58
CA ALA A 237 -30.20 9.10 10.11
C ALA A 237 -29.87 10.07 11.26
N SER A 238 -29.14 9.59 12.27
CA SER A 238 -28.76 10.41 13.43
C SER A 238 -28.00 11.66 12.99
N THR A 239 -28.26 12.78 13.66
CA THR A 239 -27.51 14.04 13.48
C THR A 239 -26.63 14.38 14.69
N ALA A 240 -26.59 13.51 15.70
CA ALA A 240 -25.77 13.69 16.90
C ALA A 240 -24.31 13.26 16.66
N ASP A 241 -23.40 13.84 17.45
CA ASP A 241 -22.04 13.32 17.62
C ASP A 241 -22.10 11.90 18.17
N GLY A 242 -21.25 11.01 17.65
CA GLY A 242 -21.26 9.59 18.00
C GLY A 242 -22.36 8.79 17.29
N GLY A 243 -23.06 9.39 16.32
CA GLY A 243 -23.95 8.63 15.44
C GLY A 243 -23.18 7.50 14.75
N ASN A 244 -23.65 6.27 14.92
CA ASN A 244 -22.93 5.09 14.44
C ASN A 244 -22.93 5.01 12.92
N ILE A 245 -21.80 4.56 12.34
CA ILE A 245 -21.73 4.26 10.91
C ILE A 245 -21.97 2.77 10.70
N VAL A 246 -22.87 2.47 9.78
CA VAL A 246 -23.22 1.12 9.35
C VAL A 246 -23.20 1.05 7.83
N GLN A 247 -23.34 -0.15 7.28
CA GLN A 247 -23.77 -0.27 5.89
C GLN A 247 -25.29 -0.47 5.79
N TRP A 248 -25.89 0.05 4.73
CA TRP A 248 -27.32 -0.17 4.44
C TRP A 248 -27.55 -0.20 2.93
N ALA A 249 -28.60 -0.91 2.49
CA ALA A 249 -29.09 -0.81 1.11
C ALA A 249 -29.41 0.65 0.73
N ASP A 250 -29.26 0.99 -0.55
CA ASP A 250 -29.62 2.33 -1.01
C ASP A 250 -31.10 2.63 -0.70
N ASN A 251 -31.32 3.68 0.07
CA ASN A 251 -32.64 4.20 0.41
C ASN A 251 -32.81 5.67 -0.01
N SER A 252 -31.85 6.20 -0.77
CA SER A 252 -31.77 7.58 -1.25
C SER A 252 -31.82 8.65 -0.15
N GLY A 253 -31.55 8.25 1.11
CA GLY A 253 -31.49 9.14 2.26
C GLY A 253 -30.21 9.96 2.28
N SER A 254 -30.33 11.23 2.69
CA SER A 254 -29.16 12.13 2.83
C SER A 254 -28.11 11.63 3.84
N ASN A 255 -28.49 10.71 4.74
CA ASN A 255 -27.57 10.03 5.66
C ASN A 255 -26.65 9.01 4.97
N GLN A 256 -26.86 8.72 3.68
CA GLN A 256 -26.00 7.90 2.82
C GLN A 256 -25.14 8.74 1.87
N HIS A 257 -25.27 10.08 1.92
CA HIS A 257 -24.58 10.99 1.02
C HIS A 257 -23.41 11.66 1.76
N TRP A 258 -22.25 11.67 1.14
CA TRP A 258 -21.00 12.16 1.72
C TRP A 258 -20.35 13.19 0.79
N THR A 259 -20.22 14.42 1.27
CA THR A 259 -19.40 15.44 0.60
C THR A 259 -17.94 15.09 0.82
N VAL A 260 -17.21 14.85 -0.26
CA VAL A 260 -15.77 14.61 -0.25
C VAL A 260 -15.06 15.96 -0.21
N THR A 261 -14.04 16.10 0.62
CA THR A 261 -13.22 17.33 0.66
C THR A 261 -11.75 16.97 0.75
N HIS A 262 -10.98 17.45 -0.22
CA HIS A 262 -9.52 17.41 -0.17
C HIS A 262 -9.00 18.36 0.91
N LEU A 263 -8.12 17.85 1.76
CA LEU A 263 -7.46 18.61 2.83
C LEU A 263 -6.04 19.05 2.42
N GLY A 264 -5.59 18.66 1.23
CA GLY A 264 -4.21 18.81 0.75
C GLY A 264 -3.34 17.63 1.15
N GLY A 265 -2.25 17.43 0.38
CA GLY A 265 -1.27 16.37 0.65
C GLY A 265 -1.86 14.95 0.61
N GLY A 266 -2.83 14.69 -0.26
CA GLY A 266 -3.46 13.37 -0.44
C GLY A 266 -4.46 12.95 0.64
N TRP A 267 -4.80 13.85 1.57
CA TRP A 267 -5.77 13.58 2.65
C TRP A 267 -7.17 14.11 2.34
N TYR A 268 -8.16 13.39 2.83
CA TYR A 268 -9.58 13.59 2.59
C TYR A 268 -10.36 13.67 3.91
N SER A 269 -11.46 14.41 3.91
CA SER A 269 -12.55 14.28 4.89
C SER A 269 -13.85 13.96 4.17
N PHE A 270 -14.73 13.21 4.83
CA PHE A 270 -16.05 12.85 4.30
C PHE A 270 -17.13 13.43 5.21
N THR A 271 -17.86 14.43 4.74
CA THR A 271 -18.93 15.09 5.51
C THR A 271 -20.28 14.52 5.14
N ASN A 272 -21.03 14.02 6.10
CA ASN A 272 -22.38 13.51 5.88
C ASN A 272 -23.34 14.66 5.54
N ALA A 273 -24.07 14.53 4.42
CA ALA A 273 -24.95 15.59 3.92
C ALA A 273 -26.20 15.83 4.79
N ASN A 274 -26.60 14.85 5.61
CA ASN A 274 -27.73 15.01 6.54
C ASN A 274 -27.34 15.77 7.80
N SER A 275 -26.21 15.42 8.42
CA SER A 275 -25.83 15.92 9.74
C SER A 275 -24.81 17.07 9.72
N GLY A 276 -24.09 17.25 8.61
CA GLY A 276 -22.93 18.15 8.52
C GLY A 276 -21.72 17.70 9.33
N LYS A 277 -21.72 16.45 9.83
CA LYS A 277 -20.63 15.84 10.61
C LYS A 277 -19.74 14.99 9.72
N VAL A 278 -18.51 14.77 10.16
CA VAL A 278 -17.53 14.00 9.38
C VAL A 278 -17.42 12.57 9.84
N LEU A 279 -17.02 11.69 8.92
CA LEU A 279 -16.61 10.33 9.19
C LEU A 279 -15.35 10.30 10.09
N GLU A 280 -15.40 9.57 11.18
CA GLU A 280 -14.36 9.56 12.22
C GLU A 280 -14.13 8.15 12.78
N THR A 281 -12.86 7.80 13.07
CA THR A 281 -12.54 6.71 13.99
C THR A 281 -12.75 7.14 15.44
N SER A 282 -13.64 6.45 16.16
CA SER A 282 -14.06 6.86 17.49
C SER A 282 -12.86 7.03 18.42
N SER A 283 -12.78 8.19 19.08
CA SER A 283 -11.71 8.54 20.02
C SER A 283 -10.29 8.44 19.45
N MET A 284 -10.10 8.56 18.13
CA MET A 284 -8.81 8.36 17.45
C MET A 284 -8.20 6.97 17.77
N GLY A 285 -9.06 5.95 17.84
CA GLY A 285 -8.68 4.58 18.13
C GLY A 285 -7.58 4.04 17.20
N LEU A 286 -6.81 3.08 17.71
CA LEU A 286 -5.65 2.48 17.02
C LEU A 286 -5.80 0.97 16.81
N ASN A 287 -6.86 0.35 17.32
CA ASN A 287 -7.02 -1.09 17.35
C ASN A 287 -7.95 -1.58 16.24
N ASP A 288 -7.76 -2.83 15.85
CA ASP A 288 -8.73 -3.53 15.00
C ASP A 288 -10.08 -3.65 15.73
N GLY A 289 -11.15 -3.30 15.01
CA GLY A 289 -12.51 -3.31 15.54
C GLY A 289 -12.93 -2.02 16.25
N ASP A 290 -12.04 -1.03 16.38
CA ASP A 290 -12.43 0.29 16.85
C ASP A 290 -13.50 0.89 15.92
N ASN A 291 -14.53 1.48 16.53
CA ASN A 291 -15.73 1.89 15.81
C ASN A 291 -15.51 3.09 14.87
N VAL A 292 -16.22 3.12 13.75
CA VAL A 292 -16.34 4.32 12.92
C VAL A 292 -17.69 4.99 13.21
N GLN A 293 -17.66 6.29 13.45
CA GLN A 293 -18.81 7.11 13.83
C GLN A 293 -18.83 8.41 13.01
N GLN A 294 -19.90 9.20 13.12
CA GLN A 294 -19.85 10.60 12.74
C GLN A 294 -19.54 11.49 13.94
N TRP A 295 -18.80 12.57 13.71
CA TRP A 295 -18.53 13.58 14.72
C TRP A 295 -18.35 14.97 14.11
N SER A 296 -18.55 16.00 14.91
CA SER A 296 -18.24 17.38 14.55
C SER A 296 -16.80 17.51 14.05
N TRP A 297 -16.55 18.33 13.03
CA TRP A 297 -15.19 18.52 12.51
C TRP A 297 -14.26 19.12 13.57
N LEU A 298 -13.23 18.35 13.94
CA LEU A 298 -12.18 18.71 14.88
C LEU A 298 -10.82 18.91 14.21
N ASN A 299 -10.71 18.54 12.92
CA ASN A 299 -9.46 18.55 12.17
C ASN A 299 -8.35 17.71 12.85
N ASN A 300 -8.73 16.59 13.48
CA ASN A 300 -7.80 15.64 14.06
C ASN A 300 -7.52 14.49 13.06
N PHE A 301 -6.48 13.69 13.29
CA PHE A 301 -6.11 12.61 12.38
C PHE A 301 -7.09 11.43 12.35
N GLY A 302 -7.98 11.30 13.34
CA GLY A 302 -9.08 10.32 13.32
C GLY A 302 -10.17 10.65 12.29
N GLN A 303 -10.18 11.88 11.77
CA GLN A 303 -11.15 12.38 10.79
C GLN A 303 -10.55 12.58 9.38
N GLN A 304 -9.29 12.18 9.20
CA GLN A 304 -8.56 12.36 7.95
C GLN A 304 -8.23 11.00 7.35
N TRP A 305 -8.47 10.87 6.05
CA TRP A 305 -8.43 9.60 5.35
C TRP A 305 -7.59 9.73 4.09
N ARG A 306 -6.84 8.68 3.73
CA ARG A 306 -6.20 8.56 2.43
C ARG A 306 -6.90 7.48 1.61
N LEU A 307 -6.84 7.61 0.30
CA LEU A 307 -7.35 6.64 -0.65
C LEU A 307 -6.17 5.89 -1.29
N THR A 308 -6.20 4.57 -1.29
CA THR A 308 -5.12 3.75 -1.89
C THR A 308 -5.65 2.46 -2.52
N GLY A 309 -4.89 1.89 -3.46
CA GLY A 309 -5.12 0.52 -3.97
C GLY A 309 -6.09 0.35 -5.12
N GLY A 310 -6.70 1.41 -5.65
CA GLY A 310 -7.63 1.28 -6.77
C GLY A 310 -6.94 1.24 -8.12
N SER A 311 -6.56 0.05 -8.59
CA SER A 311 -6.17 -0.11 -10.00
C SER A 311 -7.37 -0.04 -10.97
N ASN A 312 -8.61 -0.10 -10.44
CA ASN A 312 -9.86 -0.10 -11.21
C ASN A 312 -10.91 0.93 -10.73
N GLY A 313 -10.51 1.91 -9.90
CA GLY A 313 -11.44 2.91 -9.34
C GLY A 313 -12.09 2.52 -7.99
N ASP A 314 -11.68 1.38 -7.42
CA ASP A 314 -12.13 0.90 -6.11
C ASP A 314 -11.08 1.22 -5.04
N TRP A 315 -11.49 1.76 -3.90
CA TRP A 315 -10.55 2.37 -2.96
C TRP A 315 -10.53 1.68 -1.60
N ARG A 316 -9.33 1.47 -1.07
CA ARG A 316 -9.15 1.33 0.38
C ARG A 316 -9.15 2.72 0.99
N ILE A 317 -9.98 2.93 2.00
CA ILE A 317 -10.09 4.20 2.73
C ILE A 317 -9.36 4.04 4.06
N CYS A 318 -8.15 4.59 4.18
CA CYS A 318 -7.26 4.36 5.34
C CYS A 318 -7.15 5.59 6.24
N ASN A 319 -7.29 5.39 7.55
CA ASN A 319 -7.27 6.46 8.53
C ASN A 319 -5.85 7.00 8.77
N ARG A 320 -5.69 8.32 8.87
CA ARG A 320 -4.39 8.96 9.09
C ARG A 320 -3.78 8.61 10.44
N GLN A 321 -4.60 8.48 11.49
CA GLN A 321 -4.10 8.22 12.84
C GLN A 321 -3.53 6.81 12.98
N SER A 322 -4.24 5.80 12.48
CA SER A 322 -3.94 4.38 12.73
C SER A 322 -3.35 3.64 11.53
N GLY A 323 -3.43 4.20 10.31
CA GLY A 323 -3.09 3.49 9.08
C GLY A 323 -4.09 2.40 8.67
N LYS A 324 -5.14 2.15 9.47
CA LYS A 324 -6.13 1.09 9.26
C LYS A 324 -7.20 1.50 8.27
N ALA A 325 -7.76 0.53 7.56
CA ALA A 325 -8.79 0.74 6.56
C ALA A 325 -10.20 0.66 7.17
N ILE A 326 -11.15 1.35 6.55
CA ILE A 326 -12.58 1.19 6.80
C ILE A 326 -13.01 -0.21 6.41
N ASP A 327 -13.70 -0.89 7.32
CA ASP A 327 -14.02 -2.31 7.27
C ASP A 327 -15.48 -2.57 7.61
N VAL A 328 -16.11 -3.49 6.87
CA VAL A 328 -17.43 -4.03 7.22
C VAL A 328 -17.23 -5.17 8.20
N ASN A 329 -17.68 -4.99 9.45
CA ASN A 329 -17.42 -5.96 10.51
C ASN A 329 -17.88 -7.37 10.12
N GLY A 330 -16.93 -8.30 10.14
CA GLY A 330 -17.15 -9.72 9.86
C GLY A 330 -17.56 -10.02 8.42
N PHE A 331 -17.27 -9.12 7.46
CA PHE A 331 -17.68 -9.28 6.06
C PHE A 331 -19.18 -9.54 5.92
N SER A 332 -19.97 -8.86 6.73
CA SER A 332 -21.42 -9.01 6.67
C SER A 332 -21.97 -8.41 5.37
N SER A 333 -23.02 -9.02 4.83
CA SER A 333 -23.84 -8.44 3.76
C SER A 333 -25.22 -8.00 4.27
N ALA A 334 -25.42 -7.92 5.59
CA ALA A 334 -26.67 -7.49 6.20
C ALA A 334 -26.75 -5.96 6.30
N ASP A 335 -27.97 -5.43 6.20
CA ASP A 335 -28.26 -4.06 6.58
C ASP A 335 -28.00 -3.86 8.07
N GLY A 336 -27.41 -2.71 8.41
CA GLY A 336 -27.07 -2.39 9.80
C GLY A 336 -25.78 -3.02 10.29
N ALA A 337 -25.04 -3.74 9.44
CA ALA A 337 -23.73 -4.24 9.84
C ALA A 337 -22.79 -3.06 10.13
N ASN A 338 -22.02 -3.19 11.21
CA ASN A 338 -21.17 -2.11 11.71
C ASN A 338 -20.03 -1.80 10.74
N ILE A 339 -19.73 -0.52 10.58
CA ILE A 339 -18.47 -0.08 9.98
C ILE A 339 -17.46 0.20 11.09
N GLN A 340 -16.30 -0.41 10.97
CA GLN A 340 -15.19 -0.31 11.92
C GLN A 340 -13.90 0.03 11.17
N GLN A 341 -12.80 0.22 11.88
CA GLN A 341 -11.47 0.15 11.27
C GLN A 341 -10.83 -1.21 11.52
N TRP A 342 -10.00 -1.66 10.57
CA TRP A 342 -9.23 -2.90 10.71
C TRP A 342 -7.92 -2.81 9.91
N THR A 343 -6.92 -3.57 10.33
CA THR A 343 -5.66 -3.76 9.60
C THR A 343 -5.94 -4.01 8.12
N ASP A 344 -5.32 -3.21 7.25
CA ASP A 344 -5.50 -3.31 5.81
C ASP A 344 -5.04 -4.68 5.29
N TRP A 345 -6.00 -5.46 4.81
CA TRP A 345 -5.78 -6.80 4.27
C TRP A 345 -6.04 -6.87 2.75
N GLY A 346 -6.36 -5.73 2.13
CA GLY A 346 -6.38 -5.56 0.68
C GLY A 346 -7.76 -5.64 0.00
N GLY A 347 -8.77 -6.25 0.61
CA GLY A 347 -10.12 -6.34 0.01
C GLY A 347 -11.18 -5.47 0.70
N GLN A 348 -10.77 -4.50 1.51
CA GLN A 348 -11.63 -3.44 2.06
C GLN A 348 -11.88 -2.37 1.00
N LEU A 349 -12.58 -2.75 -0.06
CA LEU A 349 -12.73 -1.93 -1.26
C LEU A 349 -14.07 -1.20 -1.27
N TRP A 350 -14.00 0.08 -1.66
CA TRP A 350 -15.08 1.04 -1.66
C TRP A 350 -15.12 1.83 -2.97
N GLU A 351 -16.28 1.86 -3.60
CA GLU A 351 -16.56 2.63 -4.81
C GLU A 351 -17.27 3.94 -4.48
N PHE A 352 -16.81 5.04 -5.08
CA PHE A 352 -17.43 6.36 -4.95
C PHE A 352 -18.40 6.60 -6.12
N LEU A 353 -19.70 6.56 -5.83
CA LEU A 353 -20.76 6.80 -6.81
C LEU A 353 -21.16 8.29 -6.79
N PRO A 354 -20.88 9.07 -7.85
CA PRO A 354 -21.17 10.50 -7.86
C PRO A 354 -22.68 10.76 -7.82
N LEU A 355 -23.08 11.73 -7.01
CA LEU A 355 -24.44 12.25 -6.97
C LEU A 355 -24.54 13.55 -7.79
N PRO A 356 -25.71 13.82 -8.40
CA PRO A 356 -25.93 15.01 -9.22
C PRO A 356 -26.01 16.33 -8.44
#